data_AF-J3D6P4-F1
#
_entry.id   AF-J3D6P4-F1
#
_cell.length_a   1.000
_cell.length_b   1.000
_cell.length_c   1.000
_cell.angle_alpha   90.00
_cell.angle_beta   90.00
_cell.angle_gamma   90.00
#
_symmetry.space_group_name_H-M   'P 1'
#
loop_
_entity.id
_entity.type
_entity.pdbx_description
1 polymer ?
#
loop_
_entity_poly.entity_id
_entity_poly.type
_entity_poly.pdbx_seq_one_letter_code
_entity_poly.pdbx_strand_id
1 'polypeptide(L)'
;MPFISFNKSTEPAAPDDLRINSAAVLYVEASPPDLVGRTLIHMLGQGGTVNAVTESIGTVVSTIGGLVGFRRHYLAPPPEDGASTVYVQAANVSYIRPNLPMAPEFWYLKFVDGSELRVADPLPSGL
;
A
#
# COMPACT_ATOMS: atom_id res chain seq x y z
N MET A 1 -8.12 -15.06 -12.67
CA MET A 1 -7.56 -13.89 -11.98
C MET A 1 -8.72 -12.98 -11.60
N PRO A 2 -9.02 -12.79 -10.31
CA PRO A 2 -10.19 -12.02 -9.90
C PRO A 2 -9.92 -10.51 -10.04
N PHE A 3 -10.78 -9.83 -10.80
CA PHE A 3 -10.89 -8.38 -10.72
C PHE A 3 -11.80 -8.03 -9.56
N ILE A 4 -11.42 -7.02 -8.78
CA ILE A 4 -12.24 -6.46 -7.70
C ILE A 4 -12.61 -5.03 -8.05
N SER A 5 -13.80 -4.60 -7.65
CA SER A 5 -14.31 -3.25 -7.87
C SER A 5 -14.25 -2.44 -6.59
N PHE A 6 -13.85 -1.18 -6.71
CA PHE A 6 -13.92 -0.15 -5.68
C PHE A 6 -14.48 1.13 -6.27
N ASN A 7 -15.02 2.02 -5.44
CA ASN A 7 -15.51 3.31 -5.88
C ASN A 7 -14.35 4.31 -5.96
N LYS A 8 -14.08 4.84 -7.15
CA LYS A 8 -13.04 5.85 -7.35
C LYS A 8 -13.35 7.13 -6.57
N SER A 9 -12.33 7.73 -5.95
CA SER A 9 -12.53 8.91 -5.11
C SER A 9 -12.53 10.26 -5.84
N THR A 10 -12.46 10.29 -7.18
CA THR A 10 -12.36 11.54 -7.94
C THR A 10 -13.67 12.32 -7.97
N GLU A 11 -14.82 11.67 -7.77
CA GLU A 11 -16.13 12.31 -7.70
C GLU A 11 -17.07 11.55 -6.75
N PRO A 12 -17.18 11.95 -5.46
CA PRO A 12 -18.04 11.25 -4.49
C PRO A 12 -19.54 11.29 -4.84
N ALA A 13 -19.95 12.26 -5.66
CA ALA A 13 -21.35 12.43 -6.09
C ALA A 13 -21.73 11.53 -7.28
N ALA A 14 -20.74 10.94 -7.96
CA ALA A 14 -20.91 10.06 -9.12
C ALA A 14 -19.84 8.94 -9.06
N PRO A 15 -20.03 7.93 -8.21
CA PRO A 15 -19.03 6.89 -8.00
C PRO A 15 -18.80 6.07 -9.28
N ASP A 16 -17.61 6.21 -9.86
CA ASP A 16 -17.13 5.38 -10.96
C ASP A 16 -16.46 4.11 -10.43
N ASP A 17 -16.79 2.98 -11.07
CA ASP A 17 -16.23 1.66 -10.76
C ASP A 17 -14.74 1.60 -11.16
N LEU A 18 -13.85 1.57 -10.17
CA LEU A 18 -12.45 1.23 -10.36
C LEU A 18 -12.26 -0.29 -10.28
N ARG A 19 -12.00 -0.92 -11.41
CA ARG A 19 -11.69 -2.35 -11.48
C ARG A 19 -10.20 -2.58 -11.43
N ILE A 20 -9.72 -3.28 -10.40
CA ILE A 20 -8.31 -3.60 -10.24
C ILE A 20 -8.06 -5.11 -10.27
N ASN A 21 -6.93 -5.50 -10.85
CA ASN A 21 -6.39 -6.85 -10.72
C ASN A 21 -5.65 -6.94 -9.37
N SER A 22 -6.16 -7.74 -8.44
CA SER A 22 -5.56 -7.85 -7.10
C SER A 22 -4.11 -8.36 -7.12
N ALA A 23 -3.73 -9.15 -8.13
CA ALA A 23 -2.36 -9.64 -8.29
C ALA A 23 -1.38 -8.52 -8.71
N ALA A 24 -1.88 -7.41 -9.24
CA ALA A 24 -1.06 -6.27 -9.65
C ALA A 24 -0.88 -5.21 -8.56
N VAL A 25 -1.44 -5.42 -7.37
CA VAL A 25 -1.27 -4.52 -6.23
C VAL A 25 0.17 -4.64 -5.70
N LEU A 26 0.84 -3.51 -5.49
CA LEU A 26 2.13 -3.43 -4.82
C LEU A 26 1.94 -3.27 -3.31
N TYR A 27 1.24 -2.22 -2.92
CA TYR A 27 0.86 -1.97 -1.55
C TYR A 27 -0.35 -1.02 -1.46
N VAL A 28 -0.99 -1.05 -0.29
CA VAL A 28 -2.17 -0.25 0.05
C VAL A 28 -1.86 0.58 1.29
N GLU A 29 -2.36 1.81 1.33
CA GLU A 29 -2.21 2.68 2.50
C GLU A 29 -3.40 3.60 2.70
N ALA A 30 -3.52 4.16 3.91
CA ALA A 30 -4.54 5.16 4.17
C ALA A 30 -4.22 6.42 3.36
N SER A 31 -5.26 7.08 2.86
CA SER A 31 -5.08 8.37 2.19
C SER A 31 -4.70 9.46 3.21
N PRO A 32 -3.78 10.37 2.85
CA PRO A 32 -3.57 11.60 3.59
C PRO A 32 -4.87 12.41 3.81
N PRO A 33 -4.99 13.19 4.89
CA PRO A 33 -6.21 13.94 5.22
C PRO A 33 -6.68 14.95 4.16
N ASP A 34 -5.79 15.35 3.26
CA ASP A 34 -6.03 16.30 2.16
C ASP A 34 -6.61 15.64 0.90
N LEU A 35 -6.71 14.31 0.84
CA LEU A 35 -7.31 13.60 -0.29
C LEU A 35 -8.77 13.24 -0.03
N VAL A 36 -9.57 13.25 -1.11
CA VAL A 36 -10.99 12.89 -1.09
C VAL A 36 -11.19 11.38 -0.88
N GLY A 37 -10.19 10.56 -1.26
CA GLY A 37 -10.19 9.11 -1.03
C GLY A 37 -9.87 8.75 0.41
N ARG A 38 -10.30 7.57 0.84
CA ARG A 38 -9.96 7.00 2.16
C ARG A 38 -8.74 6.08 2.09
N THR A 39 -8.54 5.44 0.94
CA THR A 39 -7.49 4.44 0.73
C THR A 39 -6.79 4.65 -0.61
N LEU A 40 -5.46 4.52 -0.61
CA LEU A 40 -4.60 4.57 -1.79
C LEU A 40 -4.14 3.16 -2.15
N ILE A 41 -4.23 2.83 -3.43
CA ILE A 41 -3.82 1.54 -4.00
C ILE A 41 -2.73 1.80 -5.03
N HIS A 42 -1.52 1.33 -4.74
CA HIS A 42 -0.36 1.41 -5.62
C HIS A 42 -0.25 0.12 -6.43
N MET A 43 -0.10 0.25 -7.74
CA MET A 43 -0.19 -0.87 -8.69
C MET A 43 1.06 -0.97 -9.56
N LEU A 44 1.37 -2.19 -9.99
CA LEU A 44 2.48 -2.49 -10.89
C LEU A 44 2.42 -1.66 -12.17
N GLY A 45 3.55 -1.05 -12.52
CA GLY A 45 3.73 -0.38 -13.81
C GLY A 45 2.97 0.93 -13.99
N GLN A 46 2.32 1.44 -12.93
CA GLN A 46 1.60 2.72 -12.97
C GLN A 46 2.48 3.94 -12.65
N GLY A 47 3.77 3.71 -12.35
CA GLY A 47 4.72 4.76 -12.02
C GLY A 47 4.29 5.53 -10.77
N GLY A 48 4.16 6.86 -10.88
CA GLY A 48 3.68 7.72 -9.78
C GLY A 48 2.15 7.87 -9.70
N THR A 49 1.39 7.17 -10.55
CA THR A 49 -0.08 7.26 -10.52
C THR A 49 -0.62 6.41 -9.38
N VAL A 50 -1.40 7.04 -8.49
CA VAL A 50 -2.00 6.36 -7.34
C VAL A 50 -3.51 6.28 -7.53
N ASN A 51 -4.11 5.12 -7.26
CA ASN A 51 -5.55 4.96 -7.31
C ASN A 51 -6.13 5.23 -5.92
N ALA A 52 -6.91 6.29 -5.80
CA ALA A 52 -7.61 6.61 -4.57
C ALA A 52 -9.07 6.12 -4.63
N VAL A 53 -9.51 5.47 -3.57
CA VAL A 53 -10.85 4.85 -3.46
C VAL A 53 -11.57 5.34 -2.21
N THR A 54 -12.90 5.28 -2.19
CA THR A 54 -13.72 5.76 -1.06
C THR A 54 -13.85 4.75 0.06
N GLU A 55 -13.55 3.47 -0.21
CA GLU A 55 -13.59 2.38 0.76
C GLU A 55 -12.53 2.54 1.86
N SER A 56 -12.88 2.05 3.06
CA SER A 56 -11.95 2.03 4.19
C SER A 56 -10.76 1.11 3.90
N ILE A 57 -9.62 1.38 4.54
CA ILE A 57 -8.42 0.56 4.40
C ILE A 57 -8.67 -0.90 4.79
N GLY A 58 -9.46 -1.16 5.84
CA GLY A 58 -9.83 -2.51 6.26
C GLY A 58 -10.67 -3.25 5.20
N THR A 59 -11.61 -2.54 4.55
CA THR A 59 -12.40 -3.09 3.43
C THR A 59 -11.51 -3.44 2.24
N VAL A 60 -10.61 -2.53 1.84
CA VAL A 60 -9.71 -2.75 0.71
C VAL A 60 -8.75 -3.91 0.98
N VAL A 61 -8.11 -3.93 2.16
CA VAL A 61 -7.16 -4.98 2.56
C VAL A 61 -7.82 -6.35 2.64
N SER A 62 -9.00 -6.45 3.25
CA SER A 62 -9.75 -7.72 3.34
C SER A 62 -10.23 -8.21 1.97
N THR A 63 -10.62 -7.30 1.08
CA THR A 63 -11.09 -7.64 -0.27
C THR A 63 -9.95 -8.11 -1.18
N ILE A 64 -8.77 -7.49 -1.10
CA ILE A 64 -7.58 -7.91 -1.86
C ILE A 64 -7.05 -9.25 -1.32
N GLY A 65 -6.91 -9.35 0.01
CA GLY A 65 -6.37 -10.52 0.69
C GLY A 65 -4.86 -10.69 0.53
N GLY A 66 -4.24 -11.44 1.45
CA GLY A 66 -2.82 -11.81 1.36
C GLY A 66 -1.81 -10.66 1.51
N LEU A 67 -2.25 -9.48 1.96
CA LEU A 67 -1.36 -8.35 2.20
C LEU A 67 -0.73 -8.44 3.60
N VAL A 68 0.55 -8.08 3.69
CA VAL A 68 1.33 -8.06 4.92
C VAL A 68 1.47 -6.62 5.41
N GLY A 69 1.14 -6.36 6.67
CA GLY A 69 1.18 -5.01 7.25
C GLY A 69 2.59 -4.61 7.72
N PHE A 70 3.05 -3.43 7.31
CA PHE A 70 4.32 -2.83 7.70
C PHE A 70 4.11 -1.43 8.25
N ARG A 71 5.06 -0.96 9.05
CA ARG A 71 5.13 0.45 9.43
C ARG A 71 5.93 1.23 8.40
N ARG A 72 5.37 2.32 7.86
CA ARG A 72 6.07 3.21 6.90
C ARG A 72 7.20 3.97 7.60
N HIS A 73 8.36 4.10 6.96
CA HIS A 73 9.54 4.72 7.57
C HIS A 73 9.41 6.23 7.81
N TYR A 74 8.90 7.02 6.85
CA TYR A 74 8.92 8.50 6.91
C TYR A 74 7.77 9.17 7.70
N LEU A 75 6.83 8.41 8.29
CA LEU A 75 5.64 8.95 8.98
C LEU A 75 5.62 8.75 10.50
N ALA A 76 6.77 8.68 11.17
CA ALA A 76 6.81 8.62 12.64
C ALA A 76 6.82 10.05 13.24
N PRO A 77 5.67 10.61 13.70
CA PRO A 77 5.01 10.28 14.99
C PRO A 77 3.47 10.08 14.87
N PRO A 78 2.74 9.56 15.89
CA PRO A 78 1.56 8.73 15.70
C PRO A 78 0.38 9.53 15.11
N PRO A 79 -0.06 9.22 13.88
CA PRO A 79 -1.41 9.52 13.48
C PRO A 79 -2.33 8.35 13.92
N GLU A 80 -3.60 8.64 14.12
CA GLU A 80 -4.62 7.66 14.54
C GLU A 80 -4.63 6.39 13.65
N ASP A 81 -5.21 5.32 14.19
CA ASP A 81 -5.25 3.95 13.64
C ASP A 81 -5.15 3.89 12.10
N GLY A 82 -4.07 3.28 11.60
CA GLY A 82 -3.90 2.93 10.18
C GLY A 82 -3.09 3.93 9.33
N ALA A 83 -2.84 5.16 9.80
CA ALA A 83 -2.16 6.18 8.99
C ALA A 83 -0.63 6.00 8.83
N SER A 84 0.00 5.14 9.64
CA SER A 84 1.41 4.76 9.50
C SER A 84 1.63 3.35 8.95
N THR A 85 0.53 2.64 8.64
CA THR A 85 0.59 1.24 8.20
C THR A 85 0.43 1.15 6.68
N VAL A 86 1.34 0.44 6.04
CA VAL A 86 1.28 0.10 4.62
C VAL A 86 1.11 -1.42 4.49
N TYR A 87 0.17 -1.85 3.67
CA TYR A 87 -0.17 -3.26 3.47
C TYR A 87 0.40 -3.71 2.14
N VAL A 88 1.47 -4.49 2.16
CA VAL A 88 2.28 -4.84 1.00
C VAL A 88 1.89 -6.22 0.47
N GLN A 89 1.83 -6.34 -0.85
CA GLN A 89 1.72 -7.63 -1.53
C GLN A 89 3.11 -8.27 -1.63
N ALA A 90 3.42 -9.20 -0.74
CA ALA A 90 4.74 -9.85 -0.68
C ALA A 90 5.12 -10.53 -2.00
N ALA A 91 4.14 -11.07 -2.74
CA ALA A 91 4.37 -11.73 -4.02
C ALA A 91 4.98 -10.82 -5.10
N ASN A 92 4.86 -9.50 -4.96
CA ASN A 92 5.41 -8.51 -5.89
C ASN A 92 6.72 -7.87 -5.40
N VAL A 93 7.23 -8.28 -4.24
CA VAL A 93 8.54 -7.86 -3.74
C VAL A 93 9.62 -8.68 -4.44
N SER A 94 10.56 -7.99 -5.10
CA SER A 94 11.70 -8.61 -5.76
C SER A 94 12.83 -8.91 -4.79
N TYR A 95 13.22 -7.92 -3.97
CA TYR A 95 14.21 -8.10 -2.92
C TYR A 95 14.05 -7.07 -1.80
N ILE A 96 14.67 -7.38 -0.66
CA ILE A 96 14.66 -6.54 0.54
C ILE A 96 16.10 -6.28 0.97
N ARG A 97 16.39 -5.04 1.34
CA ARG A 97 17.73 -4.63 1.78
C ARG A 97 17.65 -3.73 3.02
N PRO A 98 18.47 -3.95 4.06
CA PRO A 98 18.52 -3.04 5.20
C PRO A 98 19.23 -1.73 4.83
N ASN A 99 18.87 -0.64 5.50
CA ASN A 99 19.58 0.63 5.34
C ASN A 99 21.01 0.57 5.90
N LEU A 100 21.21 -0.19 6.98
CA LEU A 100 22.51 -0.43 7.61
C LEU A 100 22.74 -1.94 7.79
N PRO A 101 23.96 -2.46 7.57
CA PRO A 101 24.19 -3.91 7.55
C PRO A 101 23.94 -4.64 8.88
N MET A 102 24.08 -3.97 10.02
CA MET A 102 24.07 -4.61 11.35
C MET A 102 23.00 -4.08 12.31
N ALA A 103 22.48 -2.87 12.07
CA ALA A 103 21.50 -2.22 12.92
C ALA A 103 20.54 -1.42 12.03
N PRO A 104 19.66 -2.10 11.27
CA PRO A 104 18.74 -1.41 10.39
C PRO A 104 17.75 -0.58 11.20
N GLU A 105 17.57 0.66 10.79
CA GLU A 105 16.45 1.51 11.26
C GLU A 105 15.24 1.36 10.33
N PHE A 106 15.51 1.05 9.06
CA PHE A 106 14.50 0.83 8.05
C PHE A 106 15.02 -0.11 6.96
N TRP A 107 14.07 -0.64 6.18
CA TRP A 107 14.30 -1.59 5.10
C TRP A 107 13.79 -1.02 3.78
N TYR A 108 14.55 -1.25 2.72
CA TYR A 108 14.17 -1.00 1.35
C TYR A 108 13.46 -2.24 0.80
N LEU A 109 12.19 -2.10 0.43
CA LEU A 109 11.44 -3.09 -0.34
C LEU A 109 11.50 -2.67 -1.80
N LYS A 110 12.15 -3.48 -2.64
CA LYS A 110 12.18 -3.28 -4.09
C LYS A 110 11.13 -4.16 -4.74
N PHE A 111 10.21 -3.58 -5.50
CA PHE A 111 9.19 -4.32 -6.22
C PHE A 111 9.67 -4.79 -7.59
N VAL A 112 8.97 -5.75 -8.18
CA VAL A 112 9.30 -6.34 -9.50
C VAL A 112 9.25 -5.32 -10.65
N ASP A 113 8.55 -4.20 -10.49
CA ASP A 113 8.52 -3.10 -11.46
C ASP A 113 9.63 -2.06 -11.23
N GLY A 114 10.51 -2.29 -10.26
CA GLY A 114 11.61 -1.40 -9.90
C GLY A 114 11.20 -0.24 -9.00
N SER A 115 9.94 -0.09 -8.60
CA SER A 115 9.54 0.87 -7.57
C SER A 115 10.08 0.46 -6.19
N GLU A 116 10.15 1.43 -5.27
CA GLU A 116 10.74 1.24 -3.93
C GLU A 116 9.81 1.78 -2.84
N LEU A 117 9.67 1.01 -1.77
CA LEU A 117 9.01 1.42 -0.53
C LEU A 117 9.97 1.27 0.65
N ARG A 118 9.92 2.21 1.59
CA ARG A 118 10.74 2.16 2.82
C ARG A 118 9.85 1.91 4.03
N VAL A 119 10.17 0.86 4.77
CA VAL A 119 9.43 0.42 5.96
C VAL A 119 10.35 0.40 7.17
N ALA A 120 9.83 0.72 8.35
CA ALA A 120 10.60 0.70 9.59
C ALA A 120 10.98 -0.72 9.99
N ASP A 121 12.10 -0.85 10.71
CA ASP A 121 12.42 -2.08 11.45
C ASP A 121 11.45 -2.25 12.66
N PRO A 122 11.10 -3.48 13.06
CA PRO A 122 11.43 -4.77 12.46
C PRO A 122 10.55 -5.14 11.25
N LEU A 123 11.06 -6.02 10.38
CA LEU A 123 10.22 -6.66 9.36
C LEU A 123 9.18 -7.58 10.03
N PRO A 124 7.91 -7.55 9.59
CA PRO A 124 6.88 -8.47 10.06
C PRO A 124 7.18 -9.90 9.61
N SER A 125 6.60 -10.87 10.31
CA SER A 125 6.60 -12.27 9.88
C SER A 125 5.70 -12.47 8.65
N GLY A 126 6.03 -13.45 7.80
CA GLY A 126 5.23 -13.78 6.61
C GLY A 126 5.64 -13.02 5.34
N LEU A 127 6.87 -12.48 5.34
CA LEU A 127 7.54 -11.90 4.19
C LEU A 127 8.33 -12.94 3.41
#